data_AF-A0A817ESV4-F1
#
_entry.id   AF-A0A817ESV4-F1
#
_cell.length_a   1.000
_cell.length_b   1.000
_cell.length_c   1.000
_cell.angle_alpha   90.00
_cell.angle_beta   90.00
_cell.angle_gamma   90.00
#
_symmetry.space_group_name_H-M   'P 1'
#
loop_
_entity.id
_entity.type
_entity.pdbx_description
1 polymer ?
#
loop_
_entity_poly.entity_id
_entity_poly.type
_entity_poly.pdbx_seq_one_letter_code
_entity_poly.pdbx_strand_id
1 'polypeptide(L)'
;MNKWIPTESNRHTISCYPQENTPQKPRNLRKLEYEQHQLLSRTGEGAQFTMTSADGTTFIISYTYANDDDINDLSKKDNRDVTNDVTSSTPSENEQQSSNKNIFEFVEGFFSGRDCLIGGSGWWQYEICYGKHVIQFHDEEEKRTIIVLGIWNHQKHVEWINTNPNKKSDSNIKERQYVSLYYADGDICELTNMPRVVEVKLRCLIRENKSHVPAMYLVEPESCSYVLGIESSVFCDLIDYIDENGIPDYDKLMKHFYEQ
;
A
#
# COMPACT_ATOMS: atom_id res chain seq x y z
N MET A 1 -35.51 -11.43 25.02
CA MET A 1 -34.26 -11.61 24.24
C MET A 1 -34.01 -10.32 23.51
N ASN A 2 -33.13 -9.48 24.05
CA ASN A 2 -32.88 -8.14 23.52
C ASN A 2 -31.74 -8.22 22.50
N LYS A 3 -32.06 -7.93 21.24
CA LYS A 3 -31.11 -7.86 20.13
C LYS A 3 -30.42 -6.49 20.21
N TRP A 4 -29.14 -6.49 20.56
CA TRP A 4 -28.33 -5.28 20.57
C TRP A 4 -27.95 -4.91 19.12
N ILE A 5 -28.28 -3.69 18.72
CA ILE A 5 -27.86 -3.08 17.46
C ILE A 5 -26.87 -1.99 17.87
N PRO A 6 -25.63 -1.97 17.35
CA PRO A 6 -24.70 -0.88 17.64
C PRO A 6 -25.27 0.41 17.04
N THR A 7 -25.43 1.43 17.89
CA THR A 7 -25.73 2.80 17.44
C THR A 7 -24.56 3.32 16.62
N GLU A 8 -24.85 3.81 15.40
CA GLU A 8 -23.90 4.54 14.57
C GLU A 8 -23.23 5.64 15.40
N SER A 9 -21.91 5.53 15.57
CA SER A 9 -21.14 6.66 16.07
C SER A 9 -21.32 7.80 15.07
N ASN A 10 -21.79 8.96 15.53
CA ASN A 10 -21.74 10.23 14.80
C ASN A 10 -20.30 10.51 14.33
N ARG A 11 -19.91 9.93 13.18
CA ARG A 11 -18.78 10.43 12.41
C ARG A 11 -19.28 11.73 11.80
N HIS A 12 -18.68 12.84 12.23
CA HIS A 12 -18.93 14.13 11.61
C HIS A 12 -18.65 14.01 10.10
N THR A 13 -19.71 14.03 9.29
CA THR A 13 -19.58 14.15 7.84
C THR A 13 -19.07 15.56 7.56
N ILE A 14 -17.79 15.67 7.18
CA ILE A 14 -17.20 16.95 6.75
C ILE A 14 -17.68 17.18 5.32
N SER A 15 -18.73 17.98 5.16
CA SER A 15 -19.19 18.46 3.87
C SER A 15 -18.52 19.81 3.58
N CYS A 16 -17.57 19.82 2.65
CA CYS A 16 -16.92 21.04 2.20
C CYS A 16 -17.81 21.78 1.19
N TYR A 17 -18.23 22.99 1.53
CA TYR A 17 -18.92 23.89 0.61
C TYR A 17 -18.00 25.07 0.25
N PRO A 18 -17.98 25.54 -1.01
CA PRO A 18 -17.23 26.72 -1.38
C PRO A 18 -17.78 27.93 -0.61
N GLN A 19 -16.90 28.67 0.06
CA GLN A 19 -17.27 29.91 0.76
C GLN A 19 -17.60 31.01 -0.27
N GLU A 20 -18.52 31.91 0.07
CA GLU A 20 -18.81 33.08 -0.77
C GLU A 20 -17.52 33.88 -1.03
N ASN A 21 -17.25 34.21 -2.29
CA ASN A 21 -16.02 34.83 -2.83
C ASN A 21 -14.83 33.90 -3.14
N THR A 22 -15.02 32.57 -3.16
CA THR A 22 -13.99 31.66 -3.70
C THR A 22 -13.79 31.91 -5.21
N PRO A 23 -12.54 32.01 -5.71
CA PRO A 23 -12.27 32.17 -7.14
C PRO A 23 -12.96 31.07 -7.95
N GLN A 24 -13.66 31.45 -9.01
CA GLN A 24 -14.28 30.46 -9.87
C GLN A 24 -13.22 29.54 -10.45
N LYS A 25 -13.52 28.25 -10.46
CA LYS A 25 -12.68 27.22 -11.05
C LYS A 25 -12.14 27.66 -12.42
N PRO A 26 -10.82 27.63 -12.63
CA PRO A 26 -10.21 28.07 -13.88
C PRO A 26 -10.81 27.35 -15.09
N ARG A 27 -11.00 28.06 -16.20
CA ARG A 27 -11.60 27.51 -17.43
C ARG A 27 -10.90 26.24 -17.92
N ASN A 28 -9.57 26.21 -17.85
CA ASN A 28 -8.78 25.05 -18.27
C ASN A 28 -9.09 23.81 -17.41
N LEU A 29 -9.33 24.00 -16.11
CA LEU A 29 -9.64 22.93 -15.19
C LEU A 29 -11.08 22.40 -15.42
N ARG A 30 -12.04 23.29 -15.69
CA ARG A 30 -13.40 22.88 -16.11
C ARG A 30 -13.41 22.13 -17.44
N LYS A 31 -12.52 22.53 -18.38
CA LYS A 31 -12.39 21.86 -19.68
C LYS A 31 -11.82 20.45 -19.53
N LEU A 32 -10.76 20.28 -18.74
CA LEU A 32 -10.18 18.98 -18.42
C LEU A 32 -11.18 18.04 -17.76
N GLU A 33 -11.99 18.53 -16.82
CA GLU A 33 -13.02 17.71 -16.18
C GLU A 33 -14.15 17.32 -17.12
N TYR A 34 -14.54 18.22 -18.02
CA TYR A 34 -15.51 17.90 -19.05
C TYR A 34 -14.96 16.85 -20.02
N GLU A 35 -13.70 16.97 -20.44
CA GLU A 35 -13.02 15.99 -21.29
C GLU A 35 -12.88 14.64 -20.57
N GLN A 36 -12.50 14.62 -19.29
CA GLN A 36 -12.46 13.43 -18.45
C GLN A 36 -13.85 12.78 -18.34
N HIS A 37 -14.89 13.58 -18.07
CA HIS A 37 -16.26 13.08 -17.99
C HIS A 37 -16.75 12.52 -19.34
N GLN A 38 -16.33 13.10 -20.47
CA GLN A 38 -16.64 12.57 -21.80
C GLN A 38 -15.88 11.28 -22.13
N LEU A 39 -14.66 11.11 -21.62
CA LEU A 39 -13.91 9.85 -21.75
C LEU A 39 -14.56 8.75 -20.90
N LEU A 40 -14.99 9.10 -19.69
CA LEU A 40 -15.71 8.20 -18.79
C LEU A 40 -17.10 7.83 -19.34
N SER A 41 -17.82 8.78 -19.95
CA SER A 41 -19.15 8.49 -20.55
C SER A 41 -19.07 7.68 -21.84
N ARG A 42 -17.93 7.70 -22.55
CA ARG A 42 -17.68 6.85 -23.72
C ARG A 42 -17.30 5.41 -23.35
N THR A 43 -16.89 5.17 -22.11
CA THR A 43 -16.58 3.84 -21.57
C THR A 43 -17.69 3.43 -20.61
N GLY A 44 -18.86 3.10 -21.18
CA GLY A 44 -19.96 2.52 -20.42
C GLY A 44 -19.54 1.18 -19.81
N GLU A 45 -19.83 1.01 -18.51
CA GLU A 45 -19.73 -0.25 -17.76
C GLU A 45 -18.37 -0.95 -17.82
N GLY A 46 -17.36 -0.27 -17.29
CA GLY A 46 -16.02 -0.81 -17.13
C GLY A 46 -15.18 -0.73 -18.40
N ALA A 47 -13.88 -0.60 -18.23
CA ALA A 47 -12.95 -0.55 -19.36
C ALA A 47 -12.04 -1.77 -19.31
N GLN A 48 -11.91 -2.43 -20.45
CA GLN A 48 -11.02 -3.55 -20.66
C GLN A 48 -9.88 -3.10 -21.58
N PHE A 49 -8.67 -3.07 -21.04
CA PHE A 49 -7.45 -2.77 -21.78
C PHE A 49 -6.73 -4.06 -22.11
N THR A 50 -6.34 -4.21 -23.36
CA THR A 50 -5.59 -5.38 -23.83
C THR A 50 -4.20 -4.93 -24.23
N MET A 51 -3.18 -5.51 -23.62
CA MET A 51 -1.77 -5.26 -23.94
C MET A 51 -1.12 -6.55 -24.38
N THR A 52 -0.50 -6.55 -25.56
CA THR A 52 0.26 -7.70 -26.05
C THR A 52 1.75 -7.40 -25.98
N SER A 53 2.48 -8.24 -25.25
CA SER A 53 3.94 -8.22 -25.14
C SER A 53 4.59 -8.65 -26.47
N ALA A 54 5.85 -8.30 -26.68
CA ALA A 54 6.62 -8.61 -27.88
C ALA A 54 6.79 -10.12 -28.13
N ASP A 55 6.67 -10.94 -27.09
CA ASP A 55 6.66 -12.41 -27.15
C ASP A 55 5.27 -13.01 -27.50
N GLY A 56 4.27 -12.16 -27.73
CA GLY A 56 2.90 -12.55 -28.09
C GLY A 56 1.98 -12.75 -26.88
N THR A 57 2.48 -12.62 -25.65
CA THR A 57 1.67 -12.79 -24.45
C THR A 57 0.70 -11.62 -24.30
N THR A 58 -0.59 -11.90 -24.20
CA THR A 58 -1.64 -10.86 -24.11
C THR A 58 -2.19 -10.77 -22.70
N PHE A 59 -2.12 -9.58 -22.11
CA PHE A 59 -2.66 -9.22 -20.81
C PHE A 59 -3.95 -8.43 -20.99
N ILE A 60 -4.97 -8.84 -20.25
CA ILE A 60 -6.28 -8.18 -20.25
C ILE A 60 -6.48 -7.59 -18.86
N ILE A 61 -6.59 -6.27 -18.79
CA ILE A 61 -6.86 -5.53 -17.56
C ILE A 61 -8.28 -4.98 -17.67
N SER A 62 -9.20 -5.53 -16.88
CA SER A 62 -10.54 -4.97 -16.71
C SER A 62 -10.63 -4.22 -15.39
N TYR A 63 -11.26 -3.05 -15.39
CA TYR A 63 -11.72 -2.41 -14.17
C TYR A 63 -13.19 -2.03 -14.30
N THR A 64 -13.92 -2.17 -13.19
CA THR A 64 -15.29 -1.70 -13.03
C THR A 64 -15.31 -0.65 -11.94
N TYR A 65 -16.01 0.46 -12.18
CA TYR A 65 -16.27 1.43 -11.12
C TYR A 65 -17.53 0.99 -10.39
N ALA A 66 -17.41 0.74 -9.08
CA ALA A 66 -18.58 0.61 -8.22
C ALA A 66 -19.06 2.02 -7.87
N ASN A 67 -20.29 2.36 -8.27
CA ASN A 67 -20.96 3.55 -7.76
C ASN A 67 -21.59 3.22 -6.40
N ASP A 68 -21.48 4.13 -5.43
CA ASP A 68 -21.96 3.97 -4.04
C ASP A 68 -23.50 3.87 -3.90
N ASP A 69 -24.27 3.99 -4.98
CA ASP A 69 -25.74 3.97 -4.95
C ASP A 69 -26.40 2.62 -5.34
N ASP A 70 -25.63 1.60 -5.73
CA ASP A 70 -26.18 0.29 -6.17
C ASP A 70 -26.05 -0.84 -5.13
N ILE A 71 -25.73 -0.53 -3.87
CA ILE A 71 -25.82 -1.52 -2.77
C ILE A 71 -27.25 -1.50 -2.21
N ASN A 72 -28.25 -1.90 -3.01
CA ASN A 72 -29.54 -2.38 -2.46
C ASN A 72 -30.48 -3.09 -3.46
N ASP A 73 -30.17 -3.19 -4.76
CA ASP A 73 -31.09 -3.80 -5.74
C ASP A 73 -30.50 -4.98 -6.54
N LEU A 74 -29.77 -5.88 -5.86
CA LEU A 74 -29.44 -7.21 -6.39
C LEU A 74 -30.21 -8.34 -5.70
N SER A 75 -31.23 -8.02 -4.90
CA SER A 75 -32.05 -9.04 -4.22
C SER A 75 -33.32 -9.46 -4.97
N LYS A 76 -33.64 -8.89 -6.14
CA LYS A 76 -34.85 -9.26 -6.90
C LYS A 76 -34.65 -9.17 -8.41
N LYS A 77 -34.83 -10.33 -9.07
CA LYS A 77 -34.74 -10.66 -10.51
C LYS A 77 -33.32 -11.11 -10.88
N ASP A 78 -33.08 -12.31 -11.42
CA ASP A 78 -33.92 -13.13 -12.27
C ASP A 78 -33.94 -14.60 -11.84
N ASN A 79 -35.16 -15.12 -11.68
CA ASN A 79 -35.46 -16.53 -11.66
C ASN A 79 -35.90 -16.89 -13.07
N ARG A 80 -34.95 -17.22 -13.96
CA ARG A 80 -35.22 -17.88 -15.24
C ARG A 80 -34.11 -18.86 -15.59
N ASP A 81 -34.55 -20.11 -15.53
CA ASP A 81 -33.94 -21.37 -15.89
C ASP A 81 -33.17 -21.32 -17.24
N VAL A 82 -31.86 -21.52 -17.18
CA VAL A 82 -31.09 -22.15 -18.26
C VAL A 82 -30.16 -23.15 -17.58
N THR A 83 -30.62 -24.40 -17.55
CA THR A 83 -29.83 -25.60 -17.30
C THR A 83 -28.47 -25.54 -17.99
N ASN A 84 -27.39 -25.83 -17.26
CA ASN A 84 -26.29 -26.71 -17.67
C ASN A 84 -25.34 -26.97 -16.48
N ASP A 85 -25.34 -28.23 -16.06
CA ASP A 85 -24.40 -28.97 -15.19
C ASP A 85 -23.45 -28.22 -14.26
N VAL A 86 -23.82 -28.27 -12.98
CA VAL A 86 -22.92 -28.17 -11.83
C VAL A 86 -22.00 -29.40 -11.84
N THR A 87 -20.77 -29.25 -12.32
CA THR A 87 -19.66 -30.03 -11.77
C THR A 87 -19.01 -29.18 -10.69
N SER A 88 -19.26 -29.55 -9.43
CA SER A 88 -18.61 -28.96 -8.27
C SER A 88 -17.12 -29.27 -8.32
N SER A 89 -16.30 -28.34 -8.83
CA SER A 89 -14.87 -28.33 -8.57
C SER A 89 -14.61 -27.44 -7.36
N THR A 90 -14.55 -28.09 -6.20
CA THR A 90 -13.86 -27.63 -5.00
C THR A 90 -12.52 -26.99 -5.39
N PRO A 91 -12.13 -25.81 -4.86
CA PRO A 91 -10.78 -25.30 -5.06
C PRO A 91 -9.80 -26.36 -4.55
N SER A 92 -8.96 -26.88 -5.45
CA SER A 92 -7.96 -27.87 -5.09
C SER A 92 -6.92 -27.25 -4.15
N GLU A 93 -6.51 -28.00 -3.13
CA GLU A 93 -5.47 -27.67 -2.13
C GLU A 93 -4.16 -27.12 -2.74
N ASN A 94 -3.91 -27.37 -4.04
CA ASN A 94 -2.73 -26.90 -4.77
C ASN A 94 -2.68 -25.39 -5.06
N GLU A 95 -3.80 -24.66 -5.11
CA GLU A 95 -3.77 -23.20 -5.39
C GLU A 95 -3.39 -22.36 -4.16
N GLN A 96 -3.85 -22.73 -2.96
CA GLN A 96 -3.49 -22.05 -1.71
C GLN A 96 -2.03 -22.29 -1.30
N GLN A 97 -1.48 -23.46 -1.62
CA GLN A 97 -0.10 -23.82 -1.26
C GLN A 97 0.93 -23.10 -2.15
N SER A 98 0.60 -22.86 -3.42
CA SER A 98 1.42 -22.06 -4.35
C SER A 98 1.45 -20.58 -3.97
N SER A 99 0.30 -19.98 -3.60
CA SER A 99 0.26 -18.58 -3.16
C SER A 99 1.02 -18.36 -1.86
N ASN A 100 0.92 -19.28 -0.90
CA ASN A 100 1.63 -19.17 0.39
C ASN A 100 3.14 -19.29 0.23
N LYS A 101 3.62 -20.15 -0.68
CA LYS A 101 5.04 -20.27 -0.98
C LYS A 101 5.63 -18.97 -1.55
N ASN A 102 4.90 -18.32 -2.46
CA ASN A 102 5.34 -17.05 -3.06
C ASN A 102 5.38 -15.90 -2.05
N ILE A 103 4.45 -15.88 -1.08
CA ILE A 103 4.43 -14.88 0.00
C ILE A 103 5.63 -15.09 0.92
N PHE A 104 5.90 -16.34 1.30
CA PHE A 104 7.03 -16.66 2.17
C PHE A 104 8.37 -16.26 1.55
N GLU A 105 8.60 -16.60 0.28
CA GLU A 105 9.83 -16.25 -0.44
C GLU A 105 10.03 -14.73 -0.51
N PHE A 106 8.94 -13.98 -0.71
CA PHE A 106 8.97 -12.52 -0.67
C PHE A 106 9.31 -11.97 0.71
N VAL A 107 8.66 -12.46 1.78
CA VAL A 107 8.93 -12.04 3.17
C VAL A 107 10.37 -12.32 3.54
N GLU A 108 10.83 -13.53 3.24
CA GLU A 108 12.21 -13.96 3.49
C GLU A 108 13.19 -13.06 2.74
N GLY A 109 12.96 -12.85 1.44
CA GLY A 109 13.77 -12.02 0.57
C GLY A 109 13.90 -10.58 1.07
N PHE A 110 12.77 -9.97 1.41
CA PHE A 110 12.72 -8.60 1.87
C PHE A 110 13.37 -8.43 3.25
N PHE A 111 12.95 -9.19 4.27
CA PHE A 111 13.44 -9.00 5.65
C PHE A 111 14.87 -9.51 5.88
N SER A 112 15.39 -10.39 5.03
CA SER A 112 16.83 -10.71 5.01
C SER A 112 17.67 -9.59 4.37
N GLY A 113 17.02 -8.59 3.78
CA GLY A 113 17.67 -7.52 3.02
C GLY A 113 18.27 -8.00 1.70
N ARG A 114 17.97 -9.22 1.25
CA ARG A 114 18.39 -9.72 -0.08
C ARG A 114 17.67 -8.96 -1.18
N ASP A 115 16.36 -8.79 -1.02
CA ASP A 115 15.48 -8.18 -2.00
C ASP A 115 15.03 -6.81 -1.50
N CYS A 116 14.96 -5.86 -2.42
CA CYS A 116 14.55 -4.49 -2.14
C CYS A 116 13.20 -4.22 -2.80
N LEU A 117 12.35 -3.43 -2.14
CA LEU A 117 11.08 -3.03 -2.71
C LEU A 117 11.27 -1.73 -3.47
N ILE A 118 10.82 -1.74 -4.73
CA ILE A 118 10.80 -0.57 -5.59
C ILE A 118 9.35 -0.17 -5.80
N GLY A 119 9.06 1.12 -5.65
CA GLY A 119 7.74 1.68 -5.89
C GLY A 119 7.80 3.18 -6.17
N GLY A 120 6.65 3.83 -6.11
CA GLY A 120 6.52 5.24 -6.50
C GLY A 120 5.79 5.42 -7.82
N SER A 121 5.33 6.63 -8.06
CA SER A 121 4.57 7.00 -9.25
C SER A 121 5.00 8.37 -9.75
N GLY A 122 4.95 8.54 -11.07
CA GLY A 122 5.39 9.78 -11.72
C GLY A 122 6.90 9.86 -11.86
N TRP A 123 7.47 11.03 -11.58
CA TRP A 123 8.90 11.32 -11.78
C TRP A 123 9.79 10.54 -10.81
N TRP A 124 9.46 10.51 -9.52
CA TRP A 124 10.29 9.87 -8.52
C TRP A 124 9.89 8.42 -8.28
N GLN A 125 10.90 7.55 -8.24
CA GLN A 125 10.81 6.19 -7.73
C GLN A 125 11.54 6.09 -6.39
N TYR A 126 11.16 5.09 -5.60
CA TYR A 126 11.68 4.86 -4.26
C TYR A 126 12.10 3.41 -4.15
N GLU A 127 13.25 3.17 -3.55
CA GLU A 127 13.73 1.83 -3.20
C GLU A 127 14.01 1.76 -1.69
N ILE A 128 13.56 0.67 -1.09
CA ILE A 128 13.84 0.31 0.31
C ILE A 128 14.43 -1.09 0.34
N CYS A 129 15.64 -1.18 0.86
CA CYS A 129 16.27 -2.45 1.24
C CYS A 129 16.22 -2.54 2.77
N TYR A 130 15.42 -3.46 3.31
CA TYR A 130 15.25 -3.59 4.76
C TYR A 130 16.60 -3.81 5.45
N GLY A 131 16.83 -3.08 6.55
CA GLY A 131 18.06 -3.17 7.32
C GLY A 131 19.29 -2.56 6.63
N LYS A 132 19.11 -1.87 5.49
CA LYS A 132 20.20 -1.26 4.72
C LYS A 132 19.96 0.21 4.45
N HIS A 133 19.11 0.56 3.49
CA HIS A 133 18.95 1.93 3.03
C HIS A 133 17.58 2.20 2.41
N VAL A 134 17.25 3.49 2.35
CA VAL A 134 16.15 4.03 1.56
C VAL A 134 16.73 5.04 0.59
N ILE A 135 16.41 4.88 -0.69
CA ILE A 135 16.80 5.82 -1.73
C ILE A 135 15.57 6.30 -2.49
N GLN A 136 15.67 7.53 -2.96
CA GLN A 136 14.83 8.08 -4.01
C GLN A 136 15.67 8.13 -5.29
N PHE A 137 15.10 7.74 -6.42
CA PHE A 137 15.80 7.80 -7.69
C PHE A 137 14.87 8.14 -8.85
N HIS A 138 15.46 8.65 -9.92
CA HIS A 138 14.79 8.88 -11.20
C HIS A 138 15.74 8.49 -12.33
N ASP A 139 15.20 7.78 -13.32
CA ASP A 139 15.91 7.38 -14.53
C ASP A 139 15.50 8.30 -15.69
N GLU A 140 16.45 9.11 -16.16
CA GLU A 140 16.38 9.75 -17.47
C GLU A 140 17.19 8.89 -18.46
N GLU A 141 16.79 8.87 -19.74
CA GLU A 141 17.35 8.09 -20.87
C GLU A 141 18.62 7.24 -20.58
N GLU A 142 19.74 7.88 -20.21
CA GLU A 142 21.01 7.21 -19.87
C GLU A 142 21.62 7.60 -18.49
N LYS A 143 20.88 8.33 -17.66
CA LYS A 143 21.36 8.82 -16.35
C LYS A 143 20.36 8.55 -15.24
N ARG A 144 20.81 7.78 -14.25
CA ARG A 144 20.11 7.62 -12.97
C ARG A 144 20.56 8.69 -11.98
N THR A 145 19.60 9.44 -11.44
CA THR A 145 19.82 10.31 -10.27
C THR A 145 19.40 9.55 -9.03
N ILE A 146 20.29 9.46 -8.03
CA ILE A 146 20.03 8.76 -6.76
C ILE A 146 20.22 9.75 -5.62
N ILE A 147 19.28 9.74 -4.67
CA ILE A 147 19.34 10.49 -3.41
C ILE A 147 19.11 9.50 -2.27
N VAL A 148 20.07 9.41 -1.35
CA VAL A 148 19.93 8.59 -0.14
C VAL A 148 19.07 9.35 0.87
N LEU A 149 17.91 8.79 1.20
CA LEU A 149 16.99 9.37 2.19
C LEU A 149 17.36 8.95 3.61
N GLY A 150 17.97 7.78 3.76
CA GLY A 150 18.49 7.31 5.03
C GLY A 150 19.11 5.92 4.94
N ILE A 151 19.93 5.61 5.93
CA ILE A 151 20.67 4.37 6.14
C ILE A 151 20.22 3.78 7.48
N TRP A 152 20.07 2.47 7.51
CA TRP A 152 19.69 1.75 8.71
C TRP A 152 20.82 1.79 9.74
N ASN A 153 20.46 2.14 10.97
CA ASN A 153 21.34 1.99 12.12
C ASN A 153 20.50 1.65 13.35
N HIS A 154 20.70 0.45 13.89
CA HIS A 154 19.93 -0.06 15.02
C HIS A 154 19.95 0.89 16.22
N GLN A 155 21.13 1.42 16.58
CA GLN A 155 21.28 2.30 17.74
C GLN A 155 20.51 3.62 17.54
N LYS A 156 20.65 4.25 16.36
CA LYS A 156 19.93 5.48 16.04
C LYS A 156 18.43 5.28 15.98
N HIS A 157 17.98 4.14 15.48
CA HIS A 157 16.56 3.80 15.47
C HIS A 157 16.00 3.66 16.90
N VAL A 158 16.67 2.93 17.79
CA VAL A 158 16.24 2.80 19.20
C VAL A 158 16.24 4.15 19.91
N GLU A 159 17.27 4.98 19.71
CA GLU A 159 17.31 6.36 20.23
C GLU A 159 16.15 7.21 19.71
N TRP A 160 15.82 7.10 18.43
CA TRP A 160 14.69 7.79 17.82
C TRP A 160 13.35 7.31 18.40
N ILE A 161 13.14 6.01 18.59
CA ILE A 161 11.92 5.47 19.22
C ILE A 161 11.78 5.98 20.66
N ASN A 162 12.86 5.98 21.44
CA ASN A 162 12.84 6.45 22.82
C ASN A 162 12.50 7.95 22.94
N THR A 163 12.93 8.75 21.97
CA THR A 163 12.62 10.18 21.91
C THR A 163 11.26 10.49 21.27
N ASN A 164 10.64 9.50 20.62
CA ASN A 164 9.32 9.62 19.98
C ASN A 164 8.37 8.49 20.46
N PRO A 165 7.86 8.54 21.71
CA PRO A 165 7.03 7.46 22.27
C PRO A 165 5.77 7.14 21.47
N ASN A 166 5.22 8.10 20.73
CA ASN A 166 4.07 7.93 19.84
C ASN A 166 4.38 7.09 18.58
N LYS A 167 5.66 6.78 18.32
CA LYS A 167 6.13 5.93 17.22
C LYS A 167 6.43 4.51 17.67
N LYS A 168 6.47 4.29 18.98
CA LYS A 168 6.70 2.96 19.57
C LYS A 168 5.57 2.02 19.17
N SER A 169 5.92 0.76 18.90
CA SER A 169 4.94 -0.26 18.54
C SER A 169 3.96 -0.48 19.70
N ASP A 170 2.66 -0.55 19.40
CA ASP A 170 1.64 -0.75 20.43
C ASP A 170 1.92 -2.06 21.20
N SER A 171 1.75 -2.09 22.51
CA SER A 171 1.91 -3.35 23.26
C SER A 171 0.76 -4.33 22.96
N ASN A 172 -0.41 -3.82 22.58
CA ASN A 172 -1.54 -4.61 22.14
C ASN A 172 -1.41 -4.96 20.65
N ILE A 173 -1.01 -6.20 20.38
CA ILE A 173 -0.82 -6.74 19.03
C ILE A 173 -2.07 -6.53 18.15
N LYS A 174 -3.28 -6.65 18.71
CA LYS A 174 -4.54 -6.50 17.95
C LYS A 174 -4.83 -5.07 17.50
N GLU A 175 -4.18 -4.08 18.11
CA GLU A 175 -4.33 -2.66 17.78
C GLU A 175 -3.17 -2.14 16.92
N ARG A 176 -2.13 -2.95 16.69
CA ARG A 176 -1.02 -2.62 15.79
C ARG A 176 -1.50 -2.59 14.35
N GLN A 177 -1.65 -1.39 13.81
CA GLN A 177 -1.97 -1.19 12.39
C GLN A 177 -0.73 -1.02 11.52
N TYR A 178 0.35 -0.50 12.10
CA TYR A 178 1.61 -0.24 11.42
C TYR A 178 2.79 -0.29 12.38
N VAL A 179 3.99 -0.40 11.83
CA VAL A 179 5.24 -0.22 12.56
C VAL A 179 6.10 0.84 11.91
N SER A 180 6.95 1.48 12.71
CA SER A 180 7.78 2.59 12.28
C SER A 180 9.25 2.21 12.42
N LEU A 181 10.00 2.29 11.32
CA LEU A 181 11.44 2.06 11.26
C LEU A 181 12.13 3.36 10.89
N TYR A 182 13.24 3.67 11.54
CA TYR A 182 13.94 4.93 11.33
C TYR A 182 15.28 4.71 10.63
N TYR A 183 15.47 5.43 9.54
CA TYR A 183 16.70 5.44 8.74
C TYR A 183 17.26 6.87 8.76
N ALA A 184 18.55 6.99 9.04
CA ALA A 184 19.23 8.28 9.27
C ALA A 184 20.46 8.43 8.39
N ASP A 185 21.17 9.55 8.49
CA ASP A 185 22.43 9.76 7.76
C ASP A 185 22.31 9.61 6.23
N GLY A 186 21.19 10.06 5.67
CA GLY A 186 21.06 10.20 4.22
C GLY A 186 21.94 11.33 3.67
N ASP A 187 21.84 11.57 2.37
CA ASP A 187 22.60 12.62 1.70
C ASP A 187 22.34 13.99 2.33
N ILE A 188 23.36 14.84 2.34
CA ILE A 188 23.24 16.19 2.89
C ILE A 188 22.20 16.99 2.10
N CYS A 189 21.23 17.52 2.83
CA CYS A 189 20.19 18.38 2.29
C CYS A 189 20.75 19.77 2.01
N GLU A 190 20.61 20.27 0.77
CA GLU A 190 21.10 21.60 0.40
C GLU A 190 20.35 22.74 1.12
N LEU A 191 19.07 22.50 1.49
CA LEU A 191 18.22 23.50 2.12
C LEU A 191 18.52 23.67 3.61
N THR A 192 18.72 22.56 4.33
CA THR A 192 18.91 22.55 5.79
C THR A 192 20.36 22.35 6.19
N ASN A 193 21.21 21.92 5.26
CA ASN A 193 22.58 21.47 5.50
C ASN A 193 22.70 20.33 6.53
N MET A 194 21.61 19.57 6.73
CA MET A 194 21.54 18.40 7.60
C MET A 194 21.40 17.12 6.77
N PRO A 195 21.86 15.96 7.26
CA PRO A 195 21.59 14.68 6.62
C PRO A 195 20.09 14.43 6.51
N ARG A 196 19.65 13.89 5.37
CA ARG A 196 18.26 13.42 5.20
C ARG A 196 17.93 12.29 6.16
N VAL A 197 16.67 12.21 6.55
CA VAL A 197 16.15 11.14 7.43
C VAL A 197 14.80 10.66 6.92
N VAL A 198 14.48 9.39 7.15
CA VAL A 198 13.19 8.82 6.75
C VAL A 198 12.63 7.86 7.79
N GLU A 199 11.35 8.04 8.08
CA GLU A 199 10.51 7.07 8.81
C GLU A 199 9.83 6.15 7.79
N VAL A 200 10.13 4.85 7.83
CA VAL A 200 9.46 3.83 7.04
C VAL A 200 8.31 3.25 7.85
N LYS A 201 7.09 3.38 7.33
CA LYS A 201 5.88 2.81 7.93
C LYS A 201 5.44 1.56 7.18
N LEU A 202 5.58 0.40 7.81
CA LEU A 202 5.02 -0.85 7.29
C LEU A 202 3.62 -1.02 7.84
N ARG A 203 2.60 -1.09 6.97
CA ARG A 203 1.19 -1.17 7.35
C ARG A 203 0.55 -2.45 6.83
N CYS A 204 -0.11 -3.18 7.73
CA CYS A 204 -0.99 -4.28 7.34
C CYS A 204 -2.25 -3.72 6.69
N LEU A 205 -2.55 -4.18 5.48
CA LEU A 205 -3.78 -3.83 4.76
C LEU A 205 -4.47 -5.10 4.29
N ILE A 206 -5.55 -5.48 4.96
CA ILE A 206 -6.40 -6.59 4.55
C ILE A 206 -7.37 -6.06 3.48
N ARG A 207 -7.17 -6.47 2.23
CA ARG A 207 -8.10 -6.22 1.12
C ARG A 207 -8.84 -7.52 0.79
N GLU A 208 -10.12 -7.42 0.40
CA GLU A 208 -10.91 -8.57 -0.04
C GLU A 208 -10.28 -9.27 -1.27
N ASN A 209 -9.60 -8.50 -2.12
CA ASN A 209 -8.74 -9.03 -3.18
C ASN A 209 -7.32 -9.23 -2.65
N LYS A 210 -6.85 -10.48 -2.65
CA LYS A 210 -5.52 -10.96 -2.20
C LYS A 210 -4.35 -10.48 -3.07
N SER A 211 -4.36 -9.23 -3.54
CA SER A 211 -3.18 -8.67 -4.19
C SER A 211 -2.11 -8.41 -3.14
N HIS A 212 -1.01 -9.16 -3.22
CA HIS A 212 0.15 -9.02 -2.34
C HIS A 212 1.12 -7.92 -2.77
N VAL A 213 0.82 -7.24 -3.89
CA VAL A 213 1.65 -6.16 -4.42
C VAL A 213 1.66 -4.99 -3.42
N PRO A 214 2.84 -4.58 -2.90
CA PRO A 214 2.92 -3.50 -1.93
C PRO A 214 2.59 -2.16 -2.60
N ALA A 215 1.75 -1.37 -1.95
CA ALA A 215 1.53 0.02 -2.32
C ALA A 215 2.52 0.92 -1.57
N MET A 216 3.22 1.81 -2.29
CA MET A 216 4.25 2.69 -1.72
C MET A 216 3.93 4.16 -1.97
N TYR A 217 4.15 5.01 -0.97
CA TYR A 217 4.05 6.45 -1.08
C TYR A 217 5.07 7.16 -0.19
N LEU A 218 5.56 8.31 -0.64
CA LEU A 218 6.49 9.15 0.11
C LEU A 218 5.83 10.50 0.38
N VAL A 219 5.94 10.98 1.61
CA VAL A 219 5.59 12.36 1.97
C VAL A 219 6.79 13.02 2.65
N GLU A 220 6.92 14.33 2.50
CA GLU A 220 7.96 15.16 3.13
C GLU A 220 7.27 16.17 4.06
N PRO A 221 6.97 15.80 5.32
CA PRO A 221 6.28 16.70 6.25
C PRO A 221 7.11 17.92 6.63
N GLU A 222 8.44 17.77 6.65
CA GLU A 222 9.41 18.83 6.88
C GLU A 222 10.54 18.69 5.85
N SER A 223 11.20 19.80 5.51
CA SER A 223 12.26 19.78 4.50
C SER A 223 13.35 18.77 4.83
N CYS A 224 13.57 17.82 3.92
CA CYS A 224 14.54 16.72 4.04
C CYS A 224 14.27 15.71 5.16
N SER A 225 13.04 15.67 5.66
CA SER A 225 12.51 14.65 6.58
C SER A 225 11.33 13.96 5.91
N TYR A 226 11.43 12.64 5.73
CA TYR A 226 10.49 11.90 4.91
C TYR A 226 9.72 10.85 5.71
N VAL A 227 8.52 10.51 5.23
CA VAL A 227 7.78 9.33 5.67
C VAL A 227 7.46 8.48 4.44
N LEU A 228 8.03 7.26 4.40
CA LEU A 228 7.77 6.27 3.37
C LEU A 228 6.74 5.26 3.90
N GLY A 229 5.52 5.30 3.38
CA GLY A 229 4.49 4.32 3.69
C GLY A 229 4.53 3.14 2.74
N ILE A 230 4.48 1.92 3.28
CA ILE A 230 4.40 0.67 2.52
C ILE A 230 3.22 -0.13 3.07
N GLU A 231 2.23 -0.38 2.23
CA GLU A 231 1.01 -1.08 2.60
C GLU A 231 0.91 -2.41 1.86
N SER A 232 0.79 -3.52 2.58
CA SER A 232 0.59 -4.85 2.00
C SER A 232 -0.11 -5.78 3.00
N SER A 233 -0.88 -6.74 2.48
CA SER A 233 -1.45 -7.83 3.28
C SER A 233 -0.37 -8.73 3.89
N VAL A 234 0.80 -8.79 3.26
CA VAL A 234 1.95 -9.58 3.73
C VAL A 234 2.47 -9.09 5.09
N PHE A 235 2.30 -7.80 5.41
CA PHE A 235 2.73 -7.27 6.70
C PHE A 235 1.78 -7.62 7.85
N CYS A 236 0.62 -8.23 7.58
CA CYS A 236 -0.32 -8.62 8.64
C CYS A 236 0.24 -9.76 9.49
N ASP A 237 0.86 -10.77 8.87
CA ASP A 237 1.47 -11.89 9.60
C ASP A 237 2.75 -11.44 10.31
N LEU A 238 3.43 -10.42 9.78
CA LEU A 238 4.64 -9.86 10.36
C LEU A 238 4.39 -9.19 11.72
N ILE A 239 3.27 -8.47 11.88
CA ILE A 239 3.00 -7.60 13.03
C ILE A 239 3.06 -8.35 14.38
N ASP A 240 2.74 -9.63 14.36
CA ASP A 240 2.78 -10.52 15.53
C ASP A 240 4.21 -10.81 16.01
N TYR A 241 5.21 -10.69 15.13
CA TYR A 241 6.62 -10.99 15.39
C TYR A 241 7.48 -9.74 15.59
N ILE A 242 6.85 -8.58 15.78
CA ILE A 242 7.56 -7.32 15.97
C ILE A 242 7.78 -7.03 17.46
N ASP A 243 9.00 -6.62 17.80
CA ASP A 243 9.34 -6.23 19.16
C ASP A 243 8.74 -4.86 19.57
N GLU A 244 9.08 -4.40 20.77
CA GLU A 244 8.61 -3.11 21.27
C GLU A 244 9.18 -1.90 20.51
N ASN A 245 10.29 -2.06 19.80
CA ASN A 245 10.93 -1.00 19.01
C ASN A 245 10.40 -0.95 17.58
N GLY A 246 9.56 -1.88 17.16
CA GLY A 246 9.07 -1.94 15.79
C GLY A 246 9.95 -2.79 14.87
N ILE A 247 10.91 -3.53 15.43
CA ILE A 247 11.85 -4.39 14.69
C ILE A 247 11.29 -5.82 14.62
N PRO A 248 11.07 -6.37 13.42
CA PRO A 248 10.78 -7.78 13.22
C PRO A 248 11.84 -8.73 13.81
N ASP A 249 11.40 -9.68 14.63
CA ASP A 249 12.18 -10.84 15.04
C ASP A 249 12.16 -11.89 13.92
N TYR A 250 13.15 -11.77 13.03
CA TYR A 250 13.26 -12.61 11.84
C TYR A 250 13.35 -14.10 12.18
N ASP A 251 14.08 -14.48 13.24
CA ASP A 251 14.23 -15.89 13.63
C ASP A 251 12.88 -16.51 14.03
N LYS A 252 12.05 -15.78 14.79
CA LYS A 252 10.71 -16.23 15.14
C LYS A 252 9.76 -16.25 13.94
N LEU A 253 9.84 -15.23 13.08
CA LEU A 253 9.02 -15.15 11.87
C LEU A 253 9.30 -16.34 10.95
N MET A 254 10.57 -16.64 10.68
CA MET A 254 10.96 -17.74 9.80
C MET A 254 10.56 -19.09 10.39
N LYS A 255 10.71 -19.27 11.70
CA LYS A 255 10.25 -20.50 12.38
C LYS A 255 8.74 -20.72 12.17
N HIS A 256 7.92 -19.68 12.27
CA HIS A 256 6.48 -19.79 12.06
C HIS A 256 6.12 -20.26 10.65
N PHE A 257 6.81 -19.78 9.62
CA PHE A 257 6.54 -20.16 8.24
C PHE A 257 7.10 -21.55 7.87
N TYR A 258 8.19 -22.01 8.49
CA TYR A 258 8.74 -23.35 8.25
C TYR A 258 8.02 -24.48 9.01
N GLU A 259 7.27 -24.15 10.07
CA GLU A 259 6.52 -25.13 10.88
C GLU A 259 5.04 -25.32 10.45
N GLN A 260 4.58 -24.58 9.43
CA GLN A 260 3.26 -24.75 8.79
C GLN A 260 3.33 -25.56 7.49
#